data_AF-A0A1E8CTE1-F1
#
_entry.id   AF-A0A1E8CTE1-F1
#
_cell.length_a   1.000
_cell.length_b   1.000
_cell.length_c   1.000
_cell.angle_alpha   90.00
_cell.angle_beta   90.00
_cell.angle_gamma   90.00
#
_symmetry.space_group_name_H-M   'P 1'
#
loop_
_entity.id
_entity.type
_entity.pdbx_description
1 polymer ?
#
loop_
_entity_poly.entity_id
_entity_poly.type
_entity_poly.pdbx_seq_one_letter_code
_entity_poly.pdbx_strand_id
1 'polypeptide(L)'
;MWFVEVMPRNPSAAMLSVAFDGDDLLNFVVGNIWFEVFPVESAEDLAQAADIARAVFEGRVEESGFRREDAFGRILLDDGPMGVGRIHVPWPWKARPSMRRYGPYSVQAAAQR
;
A
#
# COMPACT_ATOMS: atom_id res chain seq x y z
N MET A 1 -4.77 -15.73 -13.80
CA MET A 1 -4.32 -15.42 -12.43
C MET A 1 -2.81 -15.32 -12.41
N TRP A 2 -2.29 -14.23 -11.85
CA TRP A 2 -0.86 -14.03 -11.62
C TRP A 2 -0.66 -13.28 -10.30
N PHE A 3 0.53 -13.38 -9.71
CA PHE A 3 0.88 -12.61 -8.52
C PHE A 3 2.34 -12.16 -8.60
N VAL A 4 2.63 -11.06 -7.93
CA VAL A 4 3.96 -10.45 -7.80
C VAL A 4 4.19 -10.15 -6.33
N GLU A 5 5.34 -10.55 -5.80
CA GLU A 5 5.78 -10.21 -4.44
C GLU A 5 7.12 -9.49 -4.50
N VAL A 6 7.24 -8.39 -3.77
CA VAL A 6 8.44 -7.55 -3.73
C VAL A 6 8.93 -7.44 -2.29
N MET A 7 10.03 -8.13 -2.02
CA MET A 7 10.71 -8.13 -0.73
C MET A 7 11.71 -6.97 -0.64
N PRO A 8 11.49 -5.97 0.24
CA PRO A 8 12.44 -4.88 0.39
C PRO A 8 13.72 -5.36 1.09
N ARG A 9 14.87 -4.79 0.69
CA ARG A 9 16.13 -4.95 1.45
C ARG A 9 16.15 -4.10 2.71
N ASN A 10 15.46 -2.95 2.69
CA ASN A 10 15.32 -2.09 3.87
C ASN A 10 14.29 -2.69 4.84
N PRO A 11 14.67 -3.09 6.07
CA PRO A 11 13.75 -3.71 7.03
C PRO A 11 12.65 -2.76 7.54
N SER A 12 12.81 -1.44 7.36
CA SER A 12 11.76 -0.48 7.70
C SER A 12 10.70 -0.32 6.60
N ALA A 13 10.95 -0.83 5.39
CA ALA A 13 10.00 -0.72 4.27
C ALA A 13 8.88 -1.76 4.39
N ALA A 14 7.71 -1.44 3.86
CA ALA A 14 6.61 -2.40 3.76
C ALA A 14 6.96 -3.48 2.74
N MET A 15 6.58 -4.73 2.98
CA MET A 15 6.50 -5.74 1.92
C MET A 15 5.31 -5.42 1.02
N LEU A 16 5.44 -5.64 -0.29
CA LEU A 16 4.37 -5.45 -1.26
C LEU A 16 4.06 -6.78 -1.94
N SER A 17 2.79 -7.16 -1.99
CA SER A 17 2.30 -8.25 -2.83
C SER A 17 1.10 -7.74 -3.63
N VAL A 18 1.03 -8.12 -4.91
CA VAL A 18 -0.06 -7.79 -5.82
C VAL A 18 -0.50 -9.06 -6.52
N ALA A 19 -1.79 -9.40 -6.46
CA ALA A 19 -2.35 -10.55 -7.15
C ALA A 19 -3.53 -10.15 -8.05
N PHE A 20 -3.57 -10.69 -9.26
CA PHE A 20 -4.69 -10.57 -10.18
C PHE A 20 -5.49 -11.88 -10.18
N ASP A 21 -6.72 -11.82 -9.70
CA ASP A 21 -7.54 -13.01 -9.44
C ASP A 21 -8.36 -13.46 -10.66
N GLY A 22 -8.45 -12.64 -11.72
CA GLY A 22 -9.11 -13.00 -12.98
C GLY A 22 -10.46 -12.32 -13.24
N ASP A 23 -10.98 -11.54 -12.28
CA ASP A 23 -12.25 -10.82 -12.36
C ASP A 23 -12.05 -9.29 -12.36
N ASP A 24 -11.11 -8.79 -13.18
CA ASP A 24 -10.78 -7.36 -13.29
C ASP A 24 -10.44 -6.70 -11.94
N LEU A 25 -9.82 -7.47 -11.04
CA LEU A 25 -9.52 -7.07 -9.67
C LEU A 25 -8.07 -7.37 -9.33
N LEU A 26 -7.42 -6.40 -8.67
CA LEU A 26 -6.11 -6.56 -8.07
C LEU A 26 -6.21 -6.55 -6.55
N ASN A 27 -5.67 -7.58 -5.91
CA ASN A 27 -5.45 -7.63 -4.47
C ASN A 27 -4.09 -7.05 -4.15
N PHE A 28 -4.05 -6.01 -3.32
CA PHE A 28 -2.83 -5.45 -2.76
C PHE A 28 -2.64 -5.88 -1.31
N VAL A 29 -1.41 -6.27 -0.98
CA VAL A 29 -0.94 -6.41 0.40
C VAL A 29 0.26 -5.50 0.59
N VAL A 30 0.17 -4.55 1.52
CA VAL A 30 1.24 -3.62 1.88
C VAL A 30 1.50 -3.72 3.38
N GLY A 31 2.59 -4.38 3.78
CA GLY A 31 2.81 -4.72 5.18
C GLY A 31 1.70 -5.63 5.70
N ASN A 32 0.92 -5.16 6.67
CA ASN A 32 -0.27 -5.88 7.15
C ASN A 32 -1.57 -5.45 6.46
N ILE A 33 -1.54 -4.36 5.69
CA ILE A 33 -2.72 -3.78 5.05
C ILE A 33 -3.10 -4.64 3.83
N TRP A 34 -4.36 -5.02 3.71
CA TRP A 34 -4.93 -5.64 2.51
C TRP A 34 -6.08 -4.79 1.96
N PHE A 35 -6.13 -4.63 0.64
CA PHE A 35 -7.19 -3.92 -0.06
C PHE A 35 -7.27 -4.34 -1.53
N GLU A 36 -8.40 -4.03 -2.16
CA GLU A 36 -8.69 -4.37 -3.54
C GLU A 36 -8.69 -3.10 -4.41
N VAL A 37 -8.22 -3.23 -5.64
CA VAL A 37 -8.33 -2.21 -6.70
C VAL A 37 -9.17 -2.81 -7.82
N PHE A 38 -10.32 -2.20 -8.09
CA PHE A 38 -11.29 -2.64 -9.09
C PHE A 38 -12.17 -1.46 -9.56
N PRO A 39 -12.77 -1.56 -10.76
CA PRO A 39 -12.46 -2.55 -11.80
C PRO A 39 -11.15 -2.20 -12.54
N VAL A 40 -10.47 -3.20 -13.08
CA VAL A 40 -9.27 -3.08 -13.92
C VAL A 40 -9.60 -3.65 -15.29
N GLU A 41 -10.21 -2.82 -16.15
CA GLU A 41 -10.71 -3.22 -17.47
C GLU A 41 -9.68 -2.92 -18.58
N SER A 42 -8.74 -2.02 -18.32
CA SER A 42 -7.76 -1.51 -19.28
C SER A 42 -6.40 -1.22 -18.64
N ALA A 43 -5.39 -0.96 -19.49
CA ALA A 43 -4.07 -0.56 -19.02
C ALA A 43 -4.06 0.84 -18.37
N GLU A 44 -5.02 1.70 -18.71
CA GLU A 44 -5.16 3.02 -18.07
C GLU A 44 -5.62 2.88 -16.62
N ASP A 45 -6.44 1.87 -16.31
CA ASP A 45 -6.87 1.56 -14.94
C ASP A 45 -5.72 1.08 -14.05
N LEU A 46 -4.62 0.61 -14.67
CA LEU A 46 -3.39 0.26 -13.97
C LEU A 46 -2.57 1.49 -13.56
N ALA A 47 -2.87 2.70 -14.04
CA ALA A 47 -2.15 3.91 -13.65
C ALA A 47 -2.25 4.13 -12.14
N GLN A 48 -3.45 3.97 -11.56
CA GLN A 48 -3.64 4.07 -10.12
C GLN A 48 -2.88 2.98 -9.36
N ALA A 49 -2.87 1.74 -9.86
CA ALA A 49 -2.08 0.65 -9.30
C ALA A 49 -0.57 0.95 -9.33
N ALA A 50 -0.09 1.58 -10.40
CA ALA A 50 1.30 2.00 -10.53
C ALA A 50 1.66 3.15 -9.56
N ASP A 51 0.77 4.12 -9.36
CA ASP A 51 0.96 5.23 -8.42
C ASP A 51 0.98 4.73 -6.97
N ILE A 52 0.10 3.78 -6.63
CA ILE A 52 0.12 3.07 -5.35
C ILE A 52 1.47 2.37 -5.15
N ALA A 53 1.92 1.57 -6.12
CA ALA A 53 3.20 0.86 -6.02
C ALA A 53 4.38 1.83 -5.86
N ARG A 54 4.39 2.95 -6.60
CA ARG A 54 5.41 3.99 -6.48
C ARG A 54 5.44 4.59 -5.07
N ALA A 55 4.29 4.97 -4.53
CA ALA A 55 4.19 5.50 -3.16
C ALA A 55 4.68 4.47 -2.12
N VAL A 56 4.37 3.19 -2.30
CA VAL A 56 4.89 2.11 -1.44
C VAL A 56 6.42 2.01 -1.53
N PHE A 57 6.99 2.05 -2.72
CA PHE A 57 8.45 2.03 -2.91
C PHE A 57 9.15 3.25 -2.32
N GLU A 58 8.49 4.40 -2.29
CA GLU A 58 8.96 5.62 -1.65
C GLU A 58 8.77 5.64 -0.13
N GLY A 59 8.13 4.61 0.45
CA GLY A 59 7.84 4.56 1.89
C GLY A 59 6.72 5.51 2.31
N ARG A 60 5.90 5.98 1.38
CA ARG A 60 4.77 6.89 1.62
C ARG A 60 3.54 6.15 2.17
N VAL A 61 3.76 5.28 3.15
CA VAL A 61 2.74 4.40 3.74
C VAL A 61 2.73 4.54 5.26
N GLU A 62 1.56 4.82 5.78
CA GLU A 62 1.26 4.78 7.21
C GLU A 62 0.34 3.59 7.50
N GLU A 63 0.65 2.80 8.51
CA GLU A 63 -0.14 1.66 8.97
C GLU A 63 -0.60 1.86 10.41
N SER A 64 -1.75 1.28 10.70
CA SER A 64 -2.34 1.21 12.02
C SER A 64 -3.14 -0.08 12.18
N GLY A 65 -3.36 -0.46 13.44
CA GLY A 65 -3.92 -1.76 13.78
C GLY A 65 -2.80 -2.74 14.13
N PHE A 66 -3.08 -3.67 15.04
CA PHE A 66 -2.08 -4.56 15.62
C PHE A 66 -2.04 -5.94 14.95
N ARG A 67 -3.03 -6.27 14.12
CA ARG A 67 -3.20 -7.57 13.46
C ARG A 67 -3.56 -7.38 12.01
N ARG A 68 -3.15 -8.36 11.19
CA ARG A 68 -3.39 -8.38 9.74
C ARG A 68 -4.89 -8.29 9.40
N GLU A 69 -5.75 -8.91 10.21
CA GLU A 69 -7.22 -8.87 10.02
C GLU A 69 -7.86 -7.49 10.25
N ASP A 70 -7.18 -6.57 10.94
CA ASP A 70 -7.71 -5.24 11.34
C ASP A 70 -6.80 -4.08 10.87
N ALA A 71 -5.80 -4.38 10.03
CA ALA A 71 -4.84 -3.39 9.59
C ALA A 71 -5.50 -2.42 8.60
N PHE A 72 -5.26 -1.15 8.82
CA PHE A 72 -5.64 -0.07 7.93
C PHE A 72 -4.44 0.81 7.67
N GLY A 73 -4.47 1.54 6.56
CA GLY A 73 -3.37 2.41 6.21
C GLY A 73 -3.76 3.63 5.42
N ARG A 74 -2.78 4.52 5.30
CA ARG A 74 -2.82 5.67 4.42
C ARG A 74 -1.66 5.55 3.45
N ILE A 75 -1.96 5.60 2.17
CA ILE A 75 -0.96 5.70 1.10
C ILE A 75 -0.97 7.15 0.65
N LEU A 76 0.15 7.83 0.81
CA LEU A 76 0.26 9.26 0.48
C LEU A 76 0.59 9.37 -1.01
N LEU A 77 -0.44 9.47 -1.85
CA LEU A 77 -0.28 9.72 -3.28
C LEU A 77 -0.01 11.21 -3.54
N ASP A 78 0.26 11.58 -4.79
CA ASP A 78 0.56 12.97 -5.17
C ASP A 78 -0.70 13.85 -5.24
N ASP A 79 -1.84 13.24 -5.56
CA ASP A 79 -3.17 13.87 -5.57
C ASP A 79 -3.82 13.93 -4.18
N GLY A 80 -3.34 13.11 -3.23
CA GLY A 80 -3.72 13.16 -1.83
C GLY A 80 -3.58 11.83 -1.08
N PRO A 81 -3.87 11.80 0.22
CA PRO A 81 -3.85 10.56 0.99
C PRO A 81 -5.04 9.67 0.64
N MET A 82 -4.75 8.43 0.23
CA MET A 82 -5.73 7.37 0.05
C MET A 82 -5.79 6.49 1.30
N GLY A 83 -6.99 6.30 1.87
CA GLY A 83 -7.22 5.38 2.97
C GLY A 83 -7.55 3.98 2.48
N VAL A 84 -6.93 2.94 3.06
CA VAL A 84 -7.08 1.53 2.65
C VAL A 84 -7.20 0.59 3.85
N GLY A 85 -7.82 -0.58 3.67
CA GLY A 85 -8.01 -1.60 4.70
C GLY A 85 -9.46 -2.06 4.88
N ARG A 86 -9.69 -2.98 5.82
CA ARG A 86 -11.01 -3.60 6.06
C ARG A 86 -11.95 -2.65 6.83
N ILE A 87 -13.12 -2.36 6.26
CA ILE A 87 -14.14 -1.49 6.89
C ILE A 87 -15.26 -2.34 7.49
N HIS A 88 -15.39 -2.32 8.81
CA HIS A 88 -16.59 -2.83 9.51
C HIS A 88 -17.56 -1.72 9.96
N VAL A 89 -17.15 -0.45 9.93
CA VAL A 89 -17.99 0.72 10.28
C VAL A 89 -17.36 2.02 9.75
N PRO A 90 -18.15 3.06 9.41
CA PRO A 90 -17.74 4.27 8.70
C PRO A 90 -17.05 5.30 9.62
N TRP A 91 -16.21 4.86 10.56
CA TRP A 91 -15.40 5.83 11.32
C TRP A 91 -14.44 6.51 10.34
N PRO A 92 -14.37 7.86 10.31
CA PRO A 92 -13.51 8.56 9.37
C PRO A 92 -12.08 8.05 9.51
N TRP A 93 -11.55 7.43 8.45
CA TRP A 93 -10.17 6.92 8.39
C TRP A 93 -9.15 8.02 8.74
N LYS A 94 -9.49 9.29 8.45
CA LYS A 94 -8.74 10.49 8.85
C LYS A 94 -8.56 10.65 10.36
N ALA A 95 -9.47 10.13 11.17
CA ALA A 95 -9.46 10.25 12.62
C ALA A 95 -8.72 9.09 13.32
N ARG A 96 -8.25 8.09 12.57
CA ARG A 96 -7.56 6.94 13.17
C ARG A 96 -6.06 7.23 13.34
N PRO A 97 -5.48 7.02 14.53
CA PRO A 97 -4.07 7.32 14.79
C PRO A 97 -3.17 6.39 13.98
N SER A 98 -2.16 6.96 13.30
CA SER A 98 -1.07 6.23 12.65
C SER A 98 -0.17 5.60 13.72
N MET A 99 0.13 4.31 13.63
CA MET A 99 1.00 3.62 14.60
C MET A 99 2.38 3.34 14.03
N ARG A 100 2.47 3.11 12.72
CA ARG A 100 3.71 2.78 12.02
C ARG A 100 3.82 3.59 10.73
N ARG A 101 5.03 4.09 10.46
CA ARG A 101 5.41 4.66 9.17
C ARG A 101 6.46 3.75 8.54
N TYR A 102 6.25 3.40 7.28
CA TYR A 102 7.21 2.60 6.53
C TYR A 102 8.31 3.50 5.92
N GLY A 103 9.49 2.94 5.73
CA GLY A 103 10.59 3.59 5.01
C GLY A 103 10.59 3.23 3.52
N PRO A 104 11.39 3.94 2.70
CA PRO A 104 11.55 3.65 1.28
C PRO A 104 12.28 2.31 1.05
N TYR A 105 12.03 1.70 -0.11
CA TYR A 105 12.68 0.44 -0.53
C TYR A 105 14.18 0.62 -0.76
N SER A 106 14.57 1.73 -1.40
CA SER A 106 15.95 2.15 -1.49
C SER A 106 16.31 2.97 -0.26
N VAL A 107 17.32 2.55 0.48
CA VAL A 107 18.04 3.47 1.36
C VAL A 107 18.82 4.37 0.42
N GLN A 108 18.37 5.59 0.15
CA GLN A 108 19.26 6.57 -0.45
C GLN A 108 20.46 6.65 0.48
N ALA A 109 21.63 6.20 -0.01
CA ALA A 109 22.87 6.38 0.72
C ALA A 109 22.91 7.83 1.13
N ALA A 110 22.90 8.09 2.45
CA ALA A 110 23.04 9.44 2.98
C ALA A 110 24.20 10.07 2.22
N ALA A 111 23.92 11.14 1.47
CA ALA A 111 24.91 11.82 0.67
C ALA A 111 26.12 12.07 1.59
N GLN A 112 27.21 11.34 1.34
CA GLN A 112 28.47 11.54 2.02
C GLN A 112 28.88 12.98 1.70
N ARG A 113 28.74 13.85 2.70
CA ARG A 113 29.34 15.18 2.74
C ARG A 113 30.55 15.10 3.64
#